data_AF-A0A7W1JQ98-F1
#
_entry.id   AF-A0A7W1JQ98-F1
#
_cell.length_a   1.000
_cell.length_b   1.000
_cell.length_c   1.000
_cell.angle_alpha   90.00
_cell.angle_beta   90.00
_cell.angle_gamma   90.00
#
_symmetry.space_group_name_H-M   'P 1'
#
loop_
_entity.id
_entity.type
_entity.pdbx_description
1 polymer ?
#
loop_
_entity_poly.entity_id
_entity_poly.type
_entity_poly.pdbx_seq_one_letter_code
_entity_poly.pdbx_strand_id
1 'polypeptide(L)'
;MIRDQVHLKLKDKRLATFSVFIPMVPGDGHASAEESAKPMKKAGIASYWDGGRQLGEAYGKVVELPMGKTMAWDVYFVYGPDAVWGETPPKPAYWMHQLGSDERCLDPDKFREAVERELRAMGPSRLALLTREGCTGTAEMRKCGHRARPSRAGPV
;
A
#
# COMPACT_ATOMS: atom_id res chain seq x y z
N MET A 1 17.52 11.26 2.89
CA MET A 1 16.34 11.29 2.01
C MET A 1 15.47 10.05 2.26
N ILE A 2 14.14 10.18 2.28
CA ILE A 2 13.20 9.08 2.59
C ILE A 2 13.42 7.88 1.66
N ARG A 3 13.51 8.12 0.34
CA ARG A 3 13.78 7.08 -0.68
C ARG A 3 14.93 6.16 -0.27
N ASP A 4 16.05 6.74 0.14
CA ASP A 4 17.27 5.99 0.44
C ASP A 4 17.13 5.19 1.73
N GLN A 5 16.46 5.76 2.74
CA GLN A 5 16.17 5.05 3.99
C GLN A 5 15.28 3.83 3.77
N VAL A 6 14.35 3.90 2.82
CA VAL A 6 13.44 2.79 2.52
C VAL A 6 14.09 1.79 1.55
N HIS A 7 14.49 2.21 0.35
CA HIS A 7 14.95 1.30 -0.70
C HIS A 7 16.35 0.75 -0.49
N LEU A 8 17.29 1.54 0.07
CA LEU A 8 18.66 1.06 0.26
C LEU A 8 18.81 0.21 1.52
N LYS A 9 18.04 0.49 2.58
CA LYS A 9 18.14 -0.26 3.83
C LYS A 9 17.24 -1.49 3.89
N LEU A 10 15.98 -1.40 3.44
CA LEU A 10 15.04 -2.53 3.60
C LEU A 10 15.26 -3.62 2.55
N LYS A 11 15.47 -3.23 1.28
CA LYS A 11 15.65 -4.16 0.14
C LYS A 11 14.63 -5.31 0.07
N ASP A 12 13.42 -5.10 0.62
CA ASP A 12 12.36 -6.11 0.67
C ASP A 12 11.61 -6.15 -0.66
N LYS A 13 11.54 -7.32 -1.30
CA LYS A 13 10.90 -7.51 -2.60
C LYS A 13 9.37 -7.39 -2.55
N ARG A 14 8.76 -7.41 -1.37
CA ARG A 14 7.31 -7.23 -1.18
C ARG A 14 6.93 -5.75 -1.20
N LEU A 15 7.90 -4.85 -1.06
CA LEU A 15 7.64 -3.42 -1.08
C LEU A 15 7.44 -2.95 -2.53
N ALA A 16 6.22 -2.52 -2.83
CA ALA A 16 5.93 -1.72 -4.01
C ALA A 16 5.99 -0.24 -3.63
N THR A 17 6.63 0.59 -4.47
CA THR A 17 6.72 2.03 -4.23
C THR A 17 6.40 2.78 -5.51
N PHE A 18 5.58 3.80 -5.35
CA PHE A 18 5.11 4.66 -6.43
C PHE A 18 5.35 6.12 -6.05
N SER A 19 5.65 6.95 -7.04
CA SER A 19 5.64 8.40 -6.87
C SER A 19 4.65 9.02 -7.85
N VAL A 20 3.93 10.05 -7.41
CA VAL A 20 3.01 10.80 -8.27
C VAL A 20 3.39 12.26 -8.19
N PHE A 21 3.66 12.86 -9.33
CA PHE A 21 3.94 14.28 -9.47
C PHE A 21 2.65 14.99 -9.85
N ILE A 22 2.36 16.09 -9.16
CA ILE A 22 1.22 16.97 -9.41
C ILE A 22 1.74 18.40 -9.58
N PRO A 23 1.10 19.23 -10.42
CA PRO A 23 1.46 20.64 -10.53
C PRO A 23 0.98 21.40 -9.30
N MET A 24 1.84 22.19 -8.67
CA MET A 24 1.49 22.97 -7.48
C MET A 24 1.99 24.40 -7.50
N VAL A 25 3.12 24.65 -8.16
CA VAL A 25 3.68 26.00 -8.33
C VAL A 25 3.85 26.35 -9.81
N PRO A 26 3.94 27.65 -10.15
CA PRO A 26 4.25 28.06 -11.52
C PRO A 26 5.54 27.40 -12.03
N GLY A 27 5.47 26.78 -13.21
CA GLY A 27 6.58 26.05 -13.82
C GLY A 27 6.52 24.53 -13.64
N ASP A 28 5.63 24.02 -12.78
CA ASP A 28 5.38 22.57 -12.73
C ASP A 28 4.65 22.10 -13.99
N GLY A 29 5.12 21.00 -14.57
CA GLY A 29 4.55 20.42 -15.77
C GLY A 29 5.09 19.02 -16.04
N HIS A 30 4.57 18.38 -17.08
CA HIS A 30 4.95 17.01 -17.41
C HIS A 30 6.46 16.85 -17.59
N ALA A 31 7.12 17.78 -18.30
CA ALA A 31 8.55 17.72 -18.54
C ALA A 31 9.39 17.81 -17.25
N SER A 32 9.04 18.71 -16.31
CA SER A 32 9.74 18.81 -15.02
C SER A 32 9.46 17.62 -14.11
N ALA A 33 8.26 17.02 -14.20
CA ALA A 33 7.94 15.76 -13.56
C ALA A 33 8.75 14.59 -14.11
N GLU A 34 8.94 14.48 -15.43
CA GLU A 34 9.77 13.46 -16.07
C GLU A 34 11.24 13.56 -15.64
N GLU A 35 11.79 14.77 -15.57
CA GLU A 35 13.14 15.01 -15.05
C GLU A 35 13.26 14.56 -13.59
N SER A 36 12.27 14.92 -12.75
CA SER A 36 12.22 14.53 -11.33
C SER A 36 12.00 13.02 -11.14
N ALA A 37 11.39 12.33 -12.11
CA ALA A 37 11.19 10.89 -12.10
C ALA A 37 12.47 10.08 -12.37
N LYS A 38 13.47 10.64 -13.06
CA LYS A 38 14.75 9.95 -13.37
C LYS A 38 15.41 9.29 -12.15
N PRO A 39 15.65 10.00 -11.02
CA PRO A 39 16.22 9.38 -9.82
C PRO A 39 15.30 8.37 -9.13
N MET A 40 13.97 8.45 -9.34
CA MET A 40 13.01 7.45 -8.84
C MET A 40 13.10 6.16 -9.66
N LYS A 41 13.13 6.29 -10.99
CA LYS A 41 13.33 5.18 -11.92
C LYS A 41 14.63 4.42 -11.65
N LYS A 42 15.73 5.13 -11.37
CA LYS A 42 17.02 4.51 -10.99
C LYS A 42 16.92 3.66 -9.72
N ALA A 43 15.99 3.98 -8.81
CA ALA A 43 15.72 3.23 -7.59
C ALA A 43 14.64 2.15 -7.77
N GLY A 44 14.14 1.92 -8.99
CA GLY A 44 13.07 0.95 -9.26
C GLY A 44 11.67 1.42 -8.87
N ILE A 45 11.49 2.72 -8.64
CA ILE A 45 10.21 3.32 -8.28
C ILE A 45 9.47 3.73 -9.56
N ALA A 46 8.21 3.30 -9.68
CA ALA A 46 7.35 3.73 -10.77
C ALA A 46 6.79 5.13 -10.47
N SER A 47 6.91 6.02 -11.45
CA SER A 47 6.50 7.42 -11.32
C SER A 47 5.38 7.74 -12.30
N TYR A 48 4.43 8.57 -11.86
CA TYR A 48 3.28 9.00 -12.66
C TYR A 48 3.13 10.51 -12.62
N TRP A 49 2.50 11.06 -13.65
CA TRP A 49 2.07 12.45 -13.72
C TRP A 49 0.56 12.55 -13.57
N ASP A 50 0.11 13.37 -12.63
CA ASP A 50 -1.28 13.76 -12.47
C ASP A 50 -1.40 15.28 -12.66
N GLY A 51 -1.44 15.69 -13.92
CA GLY A 51 -1.61 17.10 -14.30
C GLY A 51 -2.95 17.71 -13.86
N GLY A 52 -3.94 16.87 -13.56
CA GLY A 52 -5.24 17.29 -13.06
C GLY A 52 -5.27 17.54 -11.55
N ARG A 53 -4.25 17.10 -10.81
CA ARG A 53 -4.18 17.13 -9.33
C ARG A 53 -5.26 16.28 -8.64
N GLN A 54 -5.88 15.36 -9.36
CA GLN A 54 -6.97 14.52 -8.86
C GLN A 54 -6.56 13.70 -7.64
N LEU A 55 -5.35 13.15 -7.62
CA LEU A 55 -4.83 12.42 -6.47
C LEU A 55 -4.55 13.35 -5.29
N GLY A 56 -3.99 14.52 -5.55
CA GLY A 56 -3.74 15.52 -4.50
C GLY A 56 -5.02 15.94 -3.79
N GLU A 57 -6.10 16.15 -4.56
CA GLU A 57 -7.42 16.49 -4.02
C GLU A 57 -8.06 15.32 -3.28
N ALA A 58 -7.99 14.11 -3.84
CA ALA A 58 -8.55 12.92 -3.22
C ALA A 58 -7.88 12.63 -1.87
N TYR A 59 -6.54 12.66 -1.83
CA TYR A 59 -5.80 12.43 -0.60
C TYR A 59 -5.95 13.57 0.40
N GLY A 60 -6.06 14.83 -0.02
CA GLY A 60 -6.32 15.94 0.89
C GLY A 60 -7.66 15.83 1.65
N LYS A 61 -8.62 15.05 1.13
CA LYS A 61 -9.87 14.70 1.83
C LYS A 61 -9.72 13.51 2.78
N VAL A 62 -8.80 12.61 2.49
CA VAL A 62 -8.52 11.41 3.30
C VAL A 62 -7.59 11.73 4.47
N VAL A 63 -6.61 12.60 4.23
CA VAL A 63 -5.67 13.08 5.24
C VAL A 63 -5.96 14.54 5.55
N GLU A 64 -6.41 14.81 6.77
CA GLU A 64 -6.67 16.15 7.27
C GLU A 64 -5.33 16.89 7.45
N LEU A 65 -4.86 17.54 6.38
CA LEU A 65 -3.58 18.25 6.40
C LEU A 65 -3.65 19.47 7.31
N PRO A 66 -2.54 19.81 7.99
CA PRO A 66 -2.50 20.95 8.89
C PRO A 66 -2.65 22.27 8.13
N MET A 67 -2.88 23.35 8.88
CA MET A 67 -2.97 24.73 8.34
C MET A 67 -4.08 24.92 7.29
N GLY A 68 -5.15 24.12 7.36
CA GLY A 68 -6.30 24.21 6.46
C GLY A 68 -5.97 23.86 5.00
N LYS A 69 -4.89 23.11 4.75
CA LYS A 69 -4.55 22.66 3.40
C LYS A 69 -5.50 21.55 2.95
N THR A 70 -5.95 21.63 1.70
CA THR A 70 -6.90 20.67 1.11
C THR A 70 -6.29 19.84 -0.01
N MET A 71 -5.01 20.10 -0.34
CA MET A 71 -4.29 19.45 -1.42
C MET A 71 -3.07 18.71 -0.85
N ALA A 72 -3.03 17.39 -1.03
CA ALA A 72 -1.89 16.57 -0.63
C ALA A 72 -0.76 16.72 -1.65
N TRP A 73 0.21 17.56 -1.32
CA TRP A 73 1.49 17.72 -2.00
C TRP A 73 2.63 17.65 -0.97
N ASP A 74 3.77 17.09 -1.37
CA ASP A 74 4.88 16.73 -0.46
C ASP A 74 4.42 15.88 0.75
N VAL A 75 3.65 14.83 0.45
CA VAL A 75 3.11 13.87 1.42
C VAL A 75 3.59 12.46 1.08
N TYR A 76 3.90 11.68 2.10
CA TYR A 76 4.31 10.28 1.97
C TYR A 76 3.30 9.38 2.69
N PHE A 77 2.93 8.28 2.04
CA PHE A 77 1.94 7.33 2.54
C PHE A 77 2.53 5.93 2.68
N VAL A 78 2.10 5.21 3.71
CA VAL A 78 2.35 3.77 3.89
C VAL A 78 1.01 3.07 3.97
N TYR A 79 0.86 2.02 3.17
CA TYR A 79 -0.33 1.16 3.16
C TYR A 79 0.06 -0.25 3.59
N GLY A 80 -0.78 -0.85 4.44
CA GLY A 80 -0.67 -2.26 4.80
C GLY A 80 -1.21 -3.18 3.70
N PRO A 81 -1.06 -4.50 3.85
CA PRO A 81 -1.51 -5.49 2.85
C PRO A 81 -3.03 -5.51 2.63
N ASP A 82 -3.80 -5.05 3.61
CA ASP A 82 -5.27 -5.05 3.55
C ASP A 82 -5.85 -3.78 2.90
N ALA A 83 -4.99 -2.89 2.38
CA ALA A 83 -5.43 -1.69 1.69
C ALA A 83 -6.08 -2.03 0.33
N VAL A 84 -7.29 -1.52 0.11
CA VAL A 84 -8.05 -1.70 -1.13
C VAL A 84 -8.34 -0.35 -1.76
N TRP A 85 -7.97 -0.19 -3.02
CA TRP A 85 -8.29 1.00 -3.81
C TRP A 85 -9.65 0.83 -4.48
N GLY A 86 -10.53 1.82 -4.29
CA GLY A 86 -11.82 1.95 -4.96
C GLY A 86 -11.98 3.35 -5.55
N GLU A 87 -13.19 3.90 -5.50
CA GLU A 87 -13.46 5.27 -5.96
C GLU A 87 -12.68 6.33 -5.14
N THR A 88 -12.58 6.12 -3.83
CA THR A 88 -11.72 6.92 -2.94
C THR A 88 -10.51 6.10 -2.51
N PRO A 89 -9.32 6.72 -2.37
CA PRO A 89 -8.18 5.99 -1.87
C PRO A 89 -8.40 5.56 -0.41
N PRO A 90 -7.86 4.40 0.00
CA PRO A 90 -7.98 3.94 1.38
C PRO A 90 -7.24 4.88 2.33
N LYS A 91 -7.62 4.86 3.62
CA LYS A 91 -6.85 5.55 4.64
C LYS A 91 -5.46 4.90 4.77
N PRO A 92 -4.36 5.66 4.70
CA PRO A 92 -3.03 5.12 4.90
C PRO A 92 -2.85 4.63 6.34
N ALA A 93 -2.11 3.54 6.52
CA ALA A 93 -1.72 3.03 7.83
C ALA A 93 -0.75 4.00 8.53
N TYR A 94 0.03 4.74 7.75
CA TYR A 94 0.90 5.81 8.23
C TYR A 94 1.12 6.86 7.15
N TRP A 95 1.33 8.11 7.55
CA TRP A 95 1.66 9.18 6.63
C TRP A 95 2.43 10.31 7.29
N MET A 96 3.16 11.07 6.48
CA MET A 96 3.91 12.26 6.88
C MET A 96 3.85 13.31 5.79
N HIS A 97 4.09 14.58 6.13
CA HIS A 97 4.11 15.69 5.20
C HIS A 97 5.26 16.66 5.48
N GLN A 98 5.63 17.45 4.47
CA GLN A 98 6.65 18.50 4.63
C GLN A 98 6.12 19.77 5.30
N LEU A 99 4.80 19.91 5.44
CA LEU A 99 4.16 21.14 5.91
C LEU A 99 4.37 21.36 7.42
N GLY A 100 4.81 22.55 7.83
CA GLY A 100 4.85 22.95 9.25
C GLY A 100 5.78 22.09 10.13
N SER A 101 5.49 22.11 11.44
CA SER A 101 6.31 21.46 12.47
C SER A 101 5.42 20.77 13.50
N ASP A 102 4.68 19.76 13.07
CA ASP A 102 3.89 18.88 13.93
C ASP A 102 4.47 17.46 14.00
N GLU A 103 3.76 16.56 14.68
CA GLU A 103 4.18 15.17 14.89
C GLU A 103 4.34 14.35 13.58
N ARG A 104 3.75 14.81 12.47
CA ARG A 104 3.77 14.17 11.15
C ARG A 104 4.69 14.89 10.17
N CYS A 105 5.51 15.84 10.63
CA CYS A 105 6.59 16.41 9.84
C CYS A 105 7.56 15.30 9.35
N LEU A 106 8.14 15.47 8.16
CA LEU A 106 9.00 14.46 7.54
C LEU A 106 10.19 14.09 8.43
N ASP A 107 10.22 12.81 8.82
CA ASP A 107 11.34 12.19 9.50
C ASP A 107 11.68 10.87 8.78
N PRO A 108 12.85 10.80 8.10
CA PRO A 108 13.20 9.64 7.31
C PRO A 108 13.34 8.32 8.08
N ASP A 109 13.71 8.38 9.36
CA ASP A 109 13.89 7.19 10.18
C ASP A 109 12.54 6.68 10.67
N LYS A 110 11.66 7.56 11.17
CA LYS A 110 10.28 7.21 11.53
C LYS A 110 9.48 6.69 10.34
N PHE A 111 9.67 7.26 9.14
CA PHE A 111 8.99 6.76 7.94
C PHE A 111 9.44 5.34 7.60
N ARG A 112 10.74 5.03 7.67
CA ARG A 112 11.27 3.67 7.47
C ARG A 112 10.66 2.71 8.50
N GLU A 113 10.63 3.08 9.78
CA GLU A 113 10.06 2.25 10.84
C GLU A 113 8.58 1.93 10.60
N ALA A 114 7.81 2.88 10.07
CA ALA A 114 6.42 2.64 9.68
C ALA A 114 6.31 1.62 8.53
N VAL A 115 7.18 1.71 7.51
CA VAL A 115 7.23 0.70 6.43
C VAL A 115 7.59 -0.67 6.97
N GLU A 116 8.60 -0.77 7.84
CA GLU A 116 8.99 -2.04 8.45
C GLU A 116 7.88 -2.67 9.28
N ARG A 117 7.09 -1.86 9.99
CA ARG A 117 5.95 -2.35 10.76
C ARG A 117 4.93 -3.05 9.85
N GLU A 118 4.56 -2.44 8.73
CA GLU A 118 3.63 -3.06 7.78
C GLU A 118 4.22 -4.31 7.13
N LEU A 119 5.52 -4.30 6.76
CA LEU A 119 6.21 -5.47 6.21
C LEU A 119 6.29 -6.65 7.20
N ARG A 120 6.39 -6.37 8.51
CA ARG A 120 6.33 -7.40 9.56
C ARG A 120 4.92 -7.94 9.73
N ALA A 121 3.90 -7.08 9.66
CA ALA A 121 2.49 -7.47 9.78
C ALA A 121 2.03 -8.43 8.66
N MET A 122 2.60 -8.32 7.45
CA MET A 122 2.35 -9.25 6.34
C MET A 122 2.75 -10.72 6.64
N GLY A 123 3.58 -10.97 7.66
CA GLY A 123 4.17 -12.28 7.91
C GLY A 123 5.12 -12.75 6.78
N PRO A 124 5.77 -13.92 6.92
CA PRO A 124 6.50 -14.51 5.81
C PRO A 124 5.53 -14.76 4.65
N SER A 125 5.97 -14.43 3.43
CA SER A 125 5.20 -14.70 2.21
C SER A 125 4.84 -16.18 2.20
N ARG A 126 3.60 -16.51 2.54
CA ARG A 126 3.09 -17.86 2.29
C ARG A 126 2.96 -17.92 0.78
N LEU A 127 4.01 -18.38 0.10
CA LEU A 127 3.79 -19.28 -1.03
C LEU A 127 2.99 -20.43 -0.43
N ALA A 128 1.67 -20.27 -0.35
CA ALA A 128 0.79 -21.41 -0.46
C ALA A 128 1.11 -21.93 -1.85
N LEU A 129 2.03 -22.90 -1.93
CA LEU A 129 1.99 -23.83 -3.03
C LEU A 129 0.57 -24.39 -2.98
N LEU A 130 -0.31 -23.84 -3.81
CA LEU A 130 -1.46 -24.55 -4.32
C LEU A 130 -0.86 -25.67 -5.19
N THR A 131 -0.23 -26.65 -4.56
CA THR A 131 -0.09 -27.95 -5.19
C THR A 131 -1.51 -28.41 -5.47
N ARG A 132 -1.70 -29.08 -6.60
CA ARG A 132 -2.99 -29.60 -7.07
C ARG A 132 -3.74 -30.50 -6.07
N GLU A 133 -3.16 -30.79 -4.90
CA GLU A 133 -3.71 -31.67 -3.86
C GLU A 133 -3.86 -30.98 -2.48
N GLY A 134 -3.64 -29.67 -2.37
CA GLY A 134 -3.49 -28.97 -1.09
C GLY A 134 -4.75 -28.46 -0.36
N CYS A 135 -5.96 -28.69 -0.88
CA CYS A 135 -7.19 -28.42 -0.11
C CYS A 135 -7.62 -29.65 0.69
N THR A 136 -6.81 -30.08 1.65
CA THR A 136 -7.22 -31.07 2.65
C THR A 136 -7.45 -30.42 4.00
N GLY A 137 -8.66 -29.90 4.16
CA GLY A 137 -9.44 -29.89 5.40
C GLY A 137 -8.81 -29.30 6.66
N THR A 138 -9.10 -28.02 6.92
CA THR A 138 -9.09 -27.52 8.30
C THR A 138 -10.19 -28.22 9.11
N ALA A 139 -9.91 -28.44 10.40
CA ALA A 139 -10.77 -29.18 11.33
C ALA A 139 -12.20 -28.63 11.46
N GLU A 140 -12.44 -27.37 11.08
CA GLU A 140 -13.77 -26.76 11.08
C GLU A 140 -14.74 -27.35 10.06
N MET A 141 -14.25 -27.91 8.94
CA MET A 141 -15.15 -28.46 7.91
C MET A 141 -15.65 -29.89 8.20
N ARG A 142 -15.10 -30.58 9.21
CA ARG A 142 -15.55 -31.96 9.56
C ARG A 142 -16.91 -32.00 10.27
N LYS A 143 -17.48 -30.85 10.66
CA LYS A 143 -18.76 -30.79 11.37
C LYS A 143 -19.99 -30.90 10.47
N CYS A 144 -19.86 -30.86 9.14
CA CYS A 144 -21.03 -30.82 8.24
C CYS A 144 -21.38 -32.17 7.56
N GLY A 145 -20.81 -33.30 7.98
CA GLY A 145 -20.95 -34.56 7.24
C GLY A 145 -21.15 -35.79 8.10
N HIS A 146 -22.13 -35.81 9.00
CA HIS A 146 -22.63 -37.06 9.61
C HIS A 146 -24.15 -37.09 9.65
N ARG A 147 -24.73 -37.61 8.57
CA ARG A 147 -25.96 -38.39 8.66
C ARG A 147 -25.88 -39.52 7.64
N ALA A 148 -25.40 -40.67 8.09
CA ALA A 148 -25.35 -41.89 7.30
C ALA A 148 -26.65 -42.72 7.50
N ARG A 149 -27.27 -43.04 6.36
CA ARG A 149 -27.99 -44.29 5.99
C ARG A 149 -29.33 -44.62 6.72
N PRO A 150 -30.27 -45.34 6.05
CA PRO A 150 -30.08 -46.78 5.85
C PRO A 150 -30.37 -47.33 4.44
N SER A 151 -29.70 -48.47 4.22
CA SER A 151 -29.86 -49.48 3.19
C SER A 151 -31.30 -50.00 3.08
N ARG A 152 -31.76 -50.32 1.85
CA ARG A 152 -32.86 -51.28 1.64
C ARG A 152 -32.35 -52.44 0.79
N ALA A 153 -32.30 -53.61 1.43
CA ALA A 153 -32.32 -54.92 0.78
C ALA A 153 -33.75 -55.19 0.24
N GLY A 154 -33.86 -56.04 -0.80
CA GLY A 154 -35.12 -56.49 -1.41
C GLY A 154 -36.01 -57.32 -0.47
N PRO A 155 -37.09 -57.97 -0.98
CA PRO A 155 -36.88 -59.20 -1.76
C PRO A 155 -37.98 -59.60 -2.79
N VAL A 156 -37.63 -60.67 -3.54
CA VAL A 156 -38.36 -61.64 -4.42
C VAL A 156 -39.11 -61.12 -5.66
#